data_AF-A0A1V6JP31-F1
#
_entry.id   AF-A0A1V6JP31-F1
#
_cell.length_a   1.000
_cell.length_b   1.000
_cell.length_c   1.000
_cell.angle_alpha   90.00
_cell.angle_beta   90.00
_cell.angle_gamma   90.00
#
_symmetry.space_group_name_H-M   'P 1'
#
loop_
_entity.id
_entity.type
_entity.pdbx_description
1 polymer ?
#
loop_
_entity_poly.entity_id
_entity_poly.type
_entity_poly.pdbx_seq_one_letter_code
_entity_poly.pdbx_strand_id
1 'polypeptide(L)'
;MIKKVLYSLAIALVLMGAVVTATADKATPDSTALDSSVIIQNIQPTTGDAVDTAGAKPVNQLLTAKKAFKFSPIGLLRGVIGMIVLIGIAYIFSTNRKAIAWKVVGIGLGIQLLLAIAILQFPPVQVFFDVIGKMFVKVLDFSKAGTEFLFAGFLDVDKFGYIFAFQVLPTIIFFSALTSLLFYLGIIQKVVWVLAWLMTKAMKISGAESLSVAGNIFLGQTESPLMIKAYLEKMTNSEILLVMIGGMATLAGGVLAAYISFLGGSDPVQRLLFAKHLLAASIMAAPGAVVVSKILVPQTEKIDTNVEITKDKIGNNVLDAISNGTVEGLKLAANVAAMLVVFIAFIAMFNFIVQKIGAWTNLNAAIAQATNGQYTSLSLQFILGYTFAPVMWLIGVCKEDIALVGRLLGEKIIMTEFIGYVSLAELKAIGAFAQEKSIIMSTYALCGFANFASIGIQIGGIGSLAPGKRVLLSKYGMRALLGGTLASLISATFVGVILG
;
A
#
# COMPACT_ATOMS: atom_id res chain seq x y z
N MET A 1 23.03 9.00 30.82
CA MET A 1 23.27 8.50 29.44
C MET A 1 22.00 8.51 28.59
N ILE A 2 20.90 7.87 29.04
CA ILE A 2 19.61 7.80 28.32
C ILE A 2 19.02 9.18 27.99
N LYS A 3 19.01 10.14 28.94
CA LYS A 3 18.57 11.53 28.66
C LYS A 3 19.30 12.18 27.49
N LYS A 4 20.63 12.05 27.43
CA LYS A 4 21.44 12.65 26.36
C LYS A 4 21.15 12.01 25.01
N VAL A 5 20.95 10.68 24.97
CA VAL A 5 20.62 9.94 23.73
C VAL A 5 19.22 10.30 23.21
N LEU A 6 18.20 10.32 24.08
CA LEU A 6 16.84 10.74 23.71
C LEU A 6 16.81 12.19 23.26
N TYR A 7 17.54 13.07 23.95
CA TYR A 7 17.65 14.48 23.58
C TYR A 7 18.37 14.67 22.24
N SER A 8 19.45 13.91 21.96
CA SER A 8 20.13 13.95 20.66
C SER A 8 19.29 13.40 19.51
N LEU A 9 18.52 12.32 19.75
CA LEU A 9 17.62 11.75 18.74
C LEU A 9 16.47 12.72 18.45
N ALA A 10 15.91 13.34 19.49
CA ALA A 10 14.86 14.34 19.35
C ALA A 10 15.38 15.63 18.69
N ILE A 11 16.59 16.09 19.02
CA ILE A 11 17.22 17.19 18.31
C ILE A 11 17.44 16.83 16.84
N ALA A 12 17.89 15.61 16.52
CA ALA A 12 18.05 15.20 15.12
C ALA A 12 16.70 15.20 14.37
N LEU A 13 15.63 14.72 15.01
CA LEU A 13 14.27 14.73 14.45
C LEU A 13 13.69 16.15 14.33
N VAL A 14 13.93 17.02 15.32
CA VAL A 14 13.51 18.43 15.31
C VAL A 14 14.31 19.25 14.32
N LEU A 15 15.61 18.99 14.16
CA LEU A 15 16.46 19.61 13.14
C LEU A 15 16.06 19.16 11.74
N MET A 16 15.77 17.86 11.55
CA MET A 16 15.15 17.40 10.30
C MET A 16 13.80 18.08 10.07
N GLY A 17 12.98 18.24 11.12
CA GLY A 17 11.72 18.97 11.07
C GLY A 17 11.91 20.42 10.65
N ALA A 18 12.85 21.13 11.28
CA ALA A 18 13.20 22.50 10.99
C ALA A 18 13.73 22.70 9.56
N VAL A 19 14.54 21.78 9.05
CA VAL A 19 15.02 21.79 7.65
C VAL A 19 13.88 21.56 6.67
N VAL A 20 12.95 20.65 6.97
CA VAL A 20 11.75 20.43 6.15
C VAL A 20 10.85 21.68 6.17
N THR A 21 10.59 22.29 7.32
CA THR A 21 9.76 23.51 7.45
C THR A 21 10.44 24.77 6.93
N ALA A 22 11.77 24.92 7.02
CA ALA A 22 12.49 26.09 6.50
C ALA A 22 12.46 26.16 4.95
N THR A 23 12.08 25.08 4.28
CA THR A 23 11.85 25.05 2.82
C THR A 23 10.39 25.28 2.41
N ALA A 24 9.50 25.47 3.40
CA ALA A 24 8.11 25.86 3.23
C ALA A 24 8.00 27.38 3.44
N ASP A 25 7.64 28.11 2.38
CA ASP A 25 7.31 29.54 2.49
C ASP A 25 6.09 29.74 3.38
N LYS A 26 6.00 30.91 4.01
CA LYS A 26 4.92 31.33 4.91
C LYS A 26 3.57 31.39 4.18
N ALA A 27 2.91 30.25 4.02
CA ALA A 27 1.48 30.17 3.74
C ALA A 27 0.84 29.41 4.90
N THR A 28 0.02 30.11 5.68
CA THR A 28 -0.79 29.58 6.78
C THR A 28 -1.88 28.66 6.22
N PRO A 29 -1.87 27.35 6.50
CA PRO A 29 -3.08 26.55 6.42
C PRO A 29 -3.93 26.81 7.68
N ASP A 30 -5.26 26.84 7.55
CA ASP A 30 -6.16 26.79 8.71
C ASP A 30 -5.79 25.58 9.57
N SER A 31 -5.38 25.83 10.81
CA SER A 31 -4.77 24.84 11.67
C SER A 31 -5.82 23.98 12.38
N THR A 32 -6.26 22.89 11.75
CA THR A 32 -6.76 21.74 12.51
C THR A 32 -5.57 21.03 13.14
N ALA A 33 -5.36 21.20 14.44
CA ALA A 33 -4.31 20.51 15.18
C ALA A 33 -4.44 19.00 14.95
N LEU A 34 -3.39 18.34 14.45
CA LEU A 34 -3.33 16.90 14.28
C LEU A 34 -3.01 16.26 15.63
N ASP A 35 -3.91 16.45 16.60
CA ASP A 35 -3.71 15.91 17.93
C ASP A 35 -3.90 14.39 17.93
N SER A 36 -3.14 13.72 18.76
CA SER A 36 -3.14 12.27 18.98
C SER A 36 -4.50 11.68 19.41
N SER A 37 -5.46 12.53 19.80
CA SER A 37 -6.86 12.18 20.08
C SER A 37 -7.68 11.82 18.82
N VAL A 38 -7.22 12.22 17.63
CA VAL A 38 -7.96 11.99 16.36
C VAL A 38 -8.06 10.50 16.02
N ILE A 39 -7.14 9.66 16.51
CA ILE A 39 -7.18 8.19 16.30
C ILE A 39 -8.35 7.52 17.03
N ILE A 40 -8.95 8.19 18.02
CA ILE A 40 -10.01 7.59 18.85
C ILE A 40 -11.36 8.32 18.70
N GLN A 41 -11.41 9.57 18.21
CA GLN A 41 -12.64 10.36 18.28
C GLN A 41 -13.59 10.27 17.07
N ASN A 42 -13.17 9.83 15.87
CA ASN A 42 -14.04 9.91 14.68
C ASN A 42 -14.46 8.57 14.09
N ILE A 43 -15.15 7.76 14.89
CA ILE A 43 -16.06 6.69 14.38
C ILE A 43 -17.47 7.26 14.08
N GLN A 44 -17.71 8.55 14.31
CA GLN A 44 -19.00 9.20 14.01
C GLN A 44 -18.86 10.20 12.86
N PRO A 45 -19.61 10.04 11.75
CA PRO A 45 -19.91 11.19 10.90
C PRO A 45 -20.84 12.10 11.70
N THR A 46 -20.41 13.33 11.97
CA THR A 46 -21.28 14.34 12.58
C THR A 46 -22.45 14.59 11.65
N THR A 47 -23.64 14.22 12.11
CA THR A 47 -24.93 14.64 11.58
C THR A 47 -24.96 16.16 11.51
N GLY A 48 -25.53 16.68 10.43
CA GLY A 48 -25.47 18.08 10.07
C GLY A 48 -25.84 19.04 11.20
N ASP A 49 -24.90 19.92 11.49
CA ASP A 49 -25.19 21.32 11.76
C ASP A 49 -24.19 22.13 10.94
N ALA A 50 -24.71 23.10 10.19
CA ALA A 50 -23.94 23.95 9.32
C ALA A 50 -22.95 24.78 10.15
N VAL A 51 -21.70 24.34 10.22
CA VAL A 51 -20.57 25.23 10.55
C VAL A 51 -20.31 26.05 9.30
N ASP A 52 -20.63 27.34 9.41
CA ASP A 52 -20.38 28.36 8.39
C ASP A 52 -18.88 28.41 8.07
N THR A 53 -18.49 27.63 7.06
CA THR A 53 -17.13 27.55 6.52
C THR A 53 -17.08 28.29 5.20
N ALA A 54 -17.26 29.60 5.27
CA ALA A 54 -16.94 30.51 4.18
C ALA A 54 -15.42 30.52 3.92
N GLY A 55 -14.90 29.47 3.27
CA GLY A 55 -13.49 29.36 2.90
C GLY A 55 -13.00 27.95 2.56
N ALA A 56 -13.62 26.90 3.10
CA ALA A 56 -13.20 25.52 2.83
C ALA A 56 -13.87 24.99 1.57
N LYS A 57 -13.10 24.74 0.51
CA LYS A 57 -13.62 24.03 -0.66
C LYS A 57 -14.02 22.61 -0.25
N PRO A 58 -15.24 22.14 -0.54
CA PRO A 58 -15.67 20.81 -0.15
C PRO A 58 -14.75 19.76 -0.81
N VAL A 59 -14.24 18.82 0.00
CA VAL A 59 -13.32 17.73 -0.41
C VAL A 59 -13.85 16.96 -1.62
N ASN A 60 -15.18 16.87 -1.78
CA ASN A 60 -15.85 16.23 -2.90
C ASN A 60 -15.67 16.93 -4.26
N GLN A 61 -15.33 18.22 -4.31
CA GLN A 61 -15.06 18.92 -5.57
C GLN A 61 -13.62 18.76 -6.06
N LEU A 62 -12.67 18.38 -5.19
CA LEU A 62 -11.26 18.28 -5.55
C LEU A 62 -10.98 17.12 -6.51
N LEU A 63 -11.71 16.00 -6.35
CA LEU A 63 -11.42 14.70 -7.00
C LEU A 63 -12.11 14.49 -8.36
N THR A 64 -12.88 15.47 -8.83
CA THR A 64 -13.71 15.39 -10.05
C THR A 64 -13.10 16.05 -11.29
N ALA A 65 -12.01 16.80 -11.14
CA ALA A 65 -11.43 17.53 -12.26
C ALA A 65 -10.56 16.59 -13.12
N LYS A 66 -10.95 16.36 -14.39
CA LYS A 66 -10.04 15.89 -15.44
C LYS A 66 -8.86 16.87 -15.55
N LYS A 67 -7.80 16.62 -14.79
CA LYS A 67 -6.56 17.41 -14.89
C LYS A 67 -5.72 16.81 -16.00
N ALA A 68 -5.64 17.53 -17.11
CA ALA A 68 -4.66 17.26 -18.15
C ALA A 68 -3.23 17.36 -17.57
N PHE A 69 -2.27 16.57 -18.07
CA PHE A 69 -1.17 17.22 -18.78
C PHE A 69 -0.32 18.29 -18.05
N LYS A 70 -0.14 18.34 -16.73
CA LYS A 70 0.62 19.44 -16.10
C LYS A 70 2.07 19.05 -15.82
N PHE A 71 2.94 19.17 -16.84
CA PHE A 71 4.38 19.13 -16.60
C PHE A 71 4.80 20.38 -15.82
N SER A 72 5.21 20.19 -14.57
CA SER A 72 6.06 21.15 -13.89
C SER A 72 7.52 20.71 -14.08
N PRO A 73 8.40 21.52 -14.69
CA PRO A 73 9.81 21.15 -14.84
C PRO A 73 10.47 20.78 -13.51
N ILE A 74 10.08 21.47 -12.42
CA ILE A 74 10.55 21.17 -11.06
C ILE A 74 10.00 19.82 -10.56
N GLY A 75 8.75 19.50 -10.88
CA GLY A 75 8.09 18.24 -10.50
C GLY A 75 8.71 17.04 -11.22
N LEU A 76 8.99 17.19 -12.51
CA LEU A 76 9.70 16.19 -13.30
C LEU A 76 11.12 15.96 -12.76
N LEU A 77 11.87 17.03 -12.50
CA LEU A 77 13.22 16.94 -11.94
C LEU A 77 13.20 16.23 -10.58
N ARG A 78 12.28 16.60 -9.68
CA ARG A 78 12.10 15.93 -8.39
C ARG A 78 11.80 14.44 -8.57
N GLY A 79 10.89 14.09 -9.47
CA GLY A 79 10.56 12.70 -9.74
C GLY A 79 11.73 11.88 -10.31
N VAL A 80 12.54 12.47 -11.20
CA VAL A 80 13.77 11.83 -11.71
C VAL A 80 14.78 11.63 -10.58
N ILE A 81 14.99 12.63 -9.74
CA ILE A 81 15.86 12.52 -8.55
C ILE A 81 15.34 11.44 -7.61
N GLY A 82 14.03 11.43 -7.31
CA GLY A 82 13.37 10.41 -6.50
C GLY A 82 13.61 9.02 -7.05
N MET A 83 13.42 8.81 -8.36
CA MET A 83 13.69 7.54 -9.02
C MET A 83 15.15 7.11 -8.88
N ILE A 84 16.10 8.02 -9.11
CA ILE A 84 17.53 7.75 -8.95
C ILE A 84 17.84 7.34 -7.51
N VAL A 85 17.26 8.02 -6.51
CA VAL A 85 17.48 7.67 -5.11
C VAL A 85 16.86 6.32 -4.76
N LEU A 86 15.63 6.02 -5.18
CA LEU A 86 14.99 4.72 -4.91
C LEU A 86 15.77 3.56 -5.52
N ILE A 87 16.24 3.71 -6.77
CA ILE A 87 17.12 2.73 -7.43
C ILE A 87 18.48 2.67 -6.75
N GLY A 88 19.01 3.82 -6.31
CA GLY A 88 20.26 3.92 -5.54
C GLY A 88 20.19 3.19 -4.21
N ILE A 89 19.07 3.26 -3.49
CA ILE A 89 18.84 2.48 -2.26
C ILE A 89 18.88 0.99 -2.58
N ALA A 90 18.15 0.53 -3.60
CA ALA A 90 18.20 -0.87 -4.02
C ALA A 90 19.65 -1.31 -4.39
N TYR A 91 20.39 -0.45 -5.09
CA TYR A 91 21.78 -0.70 -5.48
C TYR A 91 22.73 -0.81 -4.27
N ILE A 92 22.56 0.04 -3.26
CA ILE A 92 23.37 0.00 -2.03
C ILE A 92 23.20 -1.35 -1.32
N PHE A 93 21.96 -1.84 -1.23
CA PHE A 93 21.61 -3.11 -0.57
C PHE A 93 21.74 -4.35 -1.47
N SER A 94 22.23 -4.19 -2.70
CA SER A 94 22.46 -5.30 -3.64
C SER A 94 23.52 -6.28 -3.14
N THR A 95 23.28 -7.58 -3.32
CA THR A 95 24.25 -8.64 -2.99
C THR A 95 25.39 -8.74 -3.99
N ASN A 96 25.19 -8.31 -5.24
CA ASN A 96 26.22 -8.34 -6.28
C ASN A 96 25.99 -7.24 -7.33
N ARG A 97 26.53 -6.05 -7.05
CA ARG A 97 26.37 -4.86 -7.90
C ARG A 97 26.85 -5.04 -9.35
N LYS A 98 27.82 -5.93 -9.58
CA LYS A 98 28.38 -6.21 -10.92
C LYS A 98 27.47 -7.10 -11.77
N ALA A 99 26.60 -7.89 -11.14
CA ALA A 99 25.69 -8.82 -11.83
C ALA A 99 24.33 -8.21 -12.15
N ILE A 100 24.08 -6.94 -11.82
CA ILE A 100 22.80 -6.27 -12.08
C ILE A 100 22.56 -6.18 -13.58
N ALA A 101 21.49 -6.83 -14.05
CA ALA A 101 21.06 -6.75 -15.44
C ALA A 101 20.31 -5.44 -15.69
N TRP A 102 21.04 -4.34 -15.92
CA TRP A 102 20.47 -3.01 -16.14
C TRP A 102 19.46 -2.93 -17.30
N LYS A 103 19.59 -3.84 -18.29
CA LYS A 103 18.58 -3.97 -19.35
C LYS A 103 17.21 -4.39 -18.82
N VAL A 104 17.15 -5.33 -17.87
CA VAL A 104 15.90 -5.77 -17.23
C VAL A 104 15.32 -4.64 -16.38
N VAL A 105 16.18 -3.93 -15.64
CA VAL A 105 15.81 -2.74 -14.84
C VAL A 105 15.19 -1.66 -15.73
N GLY A 106 15.87 -1.29 -16.82
CA GLY A 106 15.39 -0.26 -17.74
C GLY A 106 14.09 -0.65 -18.44
N ILE A 107 13.95 -1.91 -18.87
CA ILE A 107 12.69 -2.41 -19.46
C ILE A 107 11.56 -2.38 -18.43
N GLY A 108 11.81 -2.81 -17.19
CA GLY A 108 10.80 -2.81 -16.13
C GLY A 108 10.31 -1.41 -15.76
N LEU A 109 11.23 -0.45 -15.59
CA LEU A 109 10.88 0.95 -15.37
C LEU A 109 10.12 1.54 -16.57
N GLY A 110 10.53 1.19 -17.79
CA GLY A 110 9.83 1.58 -19.01
C GLY A 110 8.40 1.05 -19.07
N ILE A 111 8.19 -0.24 -18.78
CA ILE A 111 6.86 -0.86 -18.72
C ILE A 111 6.00 -0.17 -17.65
N GLN A 112 6.55 0.06 -16.46
CA GLN A 112 5.81 0.70 -15.37
C GLN A 112 5.42 2.14 -15.69
N LEU A 113 6.32 2.92 -16.31
CA LEU A 113 6.02 4.27 -16.81
C LEU A 113 4.96 4.25 -17.91
N LEU A 114 5.06 3.34 -18.88
CA LEU A 114 4.09 3.18 -19.95
C LEU A 114 2.71 2.81 -19.40
N LEU A 115 2.64 1.90 -18.42
CA LEU A 115 1.41 1.56 -17.73
C LEU A 115 0.83 2.76 -16.98
N ALA A 116 1.67 3.52 -16.25
CA ALA A 116 1.23 4.70 -15.52
C ALA A 116 0.61 5.74 -16.48
N ILE A 117 1.28 6.03 -17.59
CA ILE A 117 0.78 6.97 -18.61
C ILE A 117 -0.50 6.42 -19.27
N ALA A 118 -0.51 5.14 -19.65
CA ALA A 118 -1.68 4.53 -20.28
C ALA A 118 -2.91 4.60 -19.37
N ILE A 119 -2.77 4.24 -18.09
CA ILE A 119 -3.88 4.23 -17.14
C ILE A 119 -4.34 5.64 -16.79
N LEU A 120 -3.42 6.58 -16.59
CA LEU A 120 -3.76 7.93 -16.12
C LEU A 120 -4.14 8.90 -17.25
N GLN A 121 -3.71 8.65 -18.49
CA GLN A 121 -3.85 9.63 -19.58
C GLN A 121 -4.49 9.08 -20.84
N PHE A 122 -4.43 7.76 -21.11
CA PHE A 122 -4.93 7.21 -22.38
C PHE A 122 -6.42 6.82 -22.26
N PRO A 123 -7.36 7.54 -22.93
CA PRO A 123 -8.79 7.37 -22.68
C PRO A 123 -9.33 5.94 -22.90
N PRO A 124 -8.90 5.17 -23.92
CA PRO A 124 -9.35 3.79 -24.08
C PRO A 124 -8.98 2.90 -22.88
N VAL A 125 -7.80 3.10 -22.30
CA VAL A 125 -7.35 2.35 -21.11
C VAL A 125 -8.09 2.84 -19.87
N GLN A 126 -8.33 4.13 -19.72
CA GLN A 126 -9.21 4.64 -18.66
C GLN A 126 -10.58 3.99 -18.72
N VAL A 127 -11.22 3.94 -19.89
CA VAL A 127 -12.53 3.28 -20.07
C VAL A 127 -12.47 1.80 -19.67
N PHE A 128 -11.41 1.09 -20.02
CA PHE A 128 -11.21 -0.29 -19.58
C PHE A 128 -11.14 -0.42 -18.05
N PHE A 129 -10.35 0.42 -17.38
CA PHE A 129 -10.27 0.45 -15.91
C PHE A 129 -11.56 0.93 -15.25
N ASP A 130 -12.33 1.80 -15.91
CA ASP A 130 -13.67 2.21 -15.46
C ASP A 130 -14.64 1.04 -15.47
N VAL A 131 -14.62 0.21 -16.52
CA VAL A 131 -15.44 -1.00 -16.60
C VAL A 131 -15.06 -1.98 -15.50
N ILE A 132 -13.76 -2.24 -15.31
CA ILE A 132 -13.29 -3.13 -14.24
C ILE A 132 -13.64 -2.57 -12.86
N GLY A 133 -13.40 -1.28 -12.62
CA GLY A 133 -13.73 -0.61 -11.36
C GLY A 133 -15.22 -0.69 -11.05
N LYS A 134 -16.09 -0.48 -12.06
CA LYS A 134 -17.55 -0.65 -11.91
C LYS A 134 -17.93 -2.09 -11.58
N MET A 135 -17.29 -3.08 -12.20
CA MET A 135 -17.50 -4.49 -11.86
C MET A 135 -17.10 -4.75 -10.39
N PHE A 136 -15.95 -4.28 -9.94
CA PHE A 136 -15.52 -4.41 -8.54
C PHE A 136 -16.52 -3.78 -7.58
N VAL A 137 -16.94 -2.53 -7.82
CA VAL A 137 -17.92 -1.84 -6.99
C VAL A 137 -19.26 -2.58 -6.98
N LYS A 138 -19.69 -3.13 -8.12
CA LYS A 138 -20.93 -3.92 -8.18
C LYS A 138 -20.82 -5.23 -7.38
N VAL A 139 -19.66 -5.86 -7.39
CA VAL A 139 -19.38 -7.05 -6.57
C VAL A 139 -19.39 -6.70 -5.07
N LEU A 140 -18.92 -5.52 -4.66
CA LEU A 140 -19.08 -5.02 -3.27
C LEU A 140 -20.56 -4.93 -2.90
N ASP A 141 -21.40 -4.42 -3.80
CA ASP A 141 -22.84 -4.27 -3.53
C ASP A 141 -23.55 -5.62 -3.34
N PHE A 142 -23.07 -6.70 -3.99
CA PHE A 142 -23.59 -8.05 -3.73
C PHE A 142 -23.27 -8.56 -2.33
N SER A 143 -22.07 -8.24 -1.81
CA SER A 143 -21.71 -8.57 -0.43
C SER A 143 -22.66 -7.90 0.57
N LYS A 144 -23.12 -6.67 0.26
CA LYS A 144 -24.05 -5.93 1.13
C LYS A 144 -25.37 -6.68 1.34
N ALA A 145 -25.87 -7.41 0.35
CA ALA A 145 -27.09 -8.21 0.50
C ALA A 145 -26.93 -9.31 1.56
N GLY A 146 -25.77 -9.99 1.59
CA GLY A 146 -25.47 -10.99 2.62
C GLY A 146 -25.26 -10.37 4.00
N THR A 147 -24.62 -9.20 4.06
CA THR A 147 -24.43 -8.46 5.31
C THR A 147 -25.74 -7.94 5.89
N GLU A 148 -26.64 -7.37 5.08
CA GLU A 148 -27.94 -6.88 5.53
C GLU A 148 -28.80 -8.02 6.06
N PHE A 149 -28.74 -9.19 5.42
CA PHE A 149 -29.42 -10.39 5.92
C PHE A 149 -28.91 -10.82 7.31
N LEU A 150 -27.59 -10.80 7.55
CA LEU A 150 -26.99 -11.25 8.80
C LEU A 150 -27.08 -10.21 9.94
N PHE A 151 -27.01 -8.92 9.61
CA PHE A 151 -26.86 -7.83 10.58
C PHE A 151 -27.94 -6.76 10.42
N ALA A 152 -29.14 -7.16 10.01
CA ALA A 152 -30.26 -6.27 9.68
C ALA A 152 -30.40 -5.10 10.67
N GLY A 153 -30.46 -3.88 10.14
CA GLY A 153 -30.59 -2.65 10.94
C GLY A 153 -29.27 -2.06 11.46
N PHE A 154 -28.19 -2.83 11.59
CA PHE A 154 -26.86 -2.30 12.00
C PHE A 154 -26.06 -1.67 10.85
N LEU A 155 -26.58 -1.74 9.61
CA LEU A 155 -25.99 -1.06 8.45
C LEU A 155 -26.59 0.33 8.20
N ASP A 156 -27.57 0.75 9.02
CA ASP A 156 -28.16 2.08 8.97
C ASP A 156 -27.16 3.11 9.52
N VAL A 157 -26.45 3.77 8.60
CA VAL A 157 -25.42 4.77 8.90
C VAL A 157 -26.01 5.97 9.63
N ASP A 158 -27.27 6.32 9.36
CA ASP A 158 -27.92 7.48 9.98
C ASP A 158 -28.21 7.22 11.47
N LYS A 159 -28.42 5.95 11.85
CA LYS A 159 -28.69 5.55 13.24
C LYS A 159 -27.44 5.15 14.01
N PHE A 160 -26.54 4.40 13.38
CA PHE A 160 -25.42 3.73 14.07
C PHE A 160 -24.04 4.26 13.64
N GLY A 161 -24.00 5.17 12.68
CA GLY A 161 -22.76 5.57 12.04
C GLY A 161 -22.17 4.45 11.18
N TYR A 162 -20.97 4.70 10.67
CA TYR A 162 -20.25 3.73 9.84
C TYR A 162 -19.58 2.66 10.73
N ILE A 163 -20.24 1.52 10.96
CA ILE A 163 -19.65 0.42 11.72
C ILE A 163 -18.72 -0.41 10.82
N PHE A 164 -17.42 -0.19 10.97
CA PHE A 164 -16.36 -0.91 10.26
C PHE A 164 -16.57 -2.43 10.24
N ALA A 165 -16.85 -3.03 11.41
CA ALA A 165 -16.91 -4.47 11.57
C ALA A 165 -18.02 -5.11 10.72
N PHE A 166 -19.13 -4.42 10.50
CA PHE A 166 -20.25 -4.92 9.71
C PHE A 166 -20.14 -4.51 8.23
N GLN A 167 -19.53 -3.36 7.92
CA GLN A 167 -19.50 -2.87 6.53
C GLN A 167 -18.29 -3.36 5.73
N VAL A 168 -17.17 -3.66 6.39
CA VAL A 168 -15.90 -3.96 5.70
C VAL A 168 -15.50 -5.42 5.82
N LEU A 169 -15.54 -6.00 7.02
CA LEU A 169 -15.07 -7.36 7.24
C LEU A 169 -15.84 -8.43 6.44
N PRO A 170 -17.19 -8.36 6.31
CA PRO A 170 -17.93 -9.34 5.51
C PRO A 170 -17.55 -9.32 4.03
N THR A 171 -17.15 -8.15 3.53
CA THR A 171 -16.68 -7.99 2.16
C THR A 171 -15.40 -8.79 1.90
N ILE A 172 -14.49 -8.86 2.88
CA ILE A 172 -13.29 -9.70 2.81
C ILE A 172 -13.68 -11.17 2.67
N ILE A 173 -14.65 -11.64 3.47
CA ILE A 173 -15.13 -13.02 3.44
C ILE A 173 -15.70 -13.38 2.06
N PHE A 174 -16.56 -12.50 1.53
CA PHE A 174 -17.19 -12.69 0.23
C PHE A 174 -16.16 -12.71 -0.92
N PHE A 175 -15.23 -11.74 -0.95
CA PHE A 175 -14.22 -11.71 -1.99
C PHE A 175 -13.23 -12.88 -1.91
N SER A 176 -12.90 -13.38 -0.72
CA SER A 176 -12.09 -14.60 -0.59
C SER A 176 -12.82 -15.83 -1.15
N ALA A 177 -14.12 -15.97 -0.87
CA ALA A 177 -14.94 -17.03 -1.46
C ALA A 177 -15.02 -16.92 -2.99
N LEU A 178 -15.25 -15.71 -3.52
CA LEU A 178 -15.28 -15.45 -4.95
C LEU A 178 -13.93 -15.72 -5.62
N THR A 179 -12.83 -15.28 -5.02
CA THR A 179 -11.48 -15.50 -5.55
C THR A 179 -11.16 -17.00 -5.60
N SER A 180 -11.50 -17.74 -4.53
CA SER A 180 -11.37 -19.20 -4.50
C SER A 180 -12.18 -19.89 -5.59
N LEU A 181 -13.43 -19.45 -5.81
CA LEU A 181 -14.26 -19.95 -6.90
C LEU A 181 -13.63 -19.69 -8.29
N LEU A 182 -13.19 -18.46 -8.55
CA LEU A 182 -12.55 -18.09 -9.81
C LEU A 182 -11.24 -18.86 -10.05
N PHE A 183 -10.52 -19.19 -8.98
CA PHE A 183 -9.37 -20.08 -9.03
C PHE A 183 -9.78 -21.51 -9.36
N TYR A 184 -10.78 -22.08 -8.69
CA TYR A 184 -11.26 -23.44 -9.01
C TYR A 184 -11.73 -23.56 -10.46
N LEU A 185 -12.41 -22.55 -10.99
CA LEU A 185 -12.90 -22.49 -12.37
C LEU A 185 -11.79 -22.29 -13.42
N GLY A 186 -10.54 -22.04 -13.02
CA GLY A 186 -9.44 -21.84 -13.95
C GLY A 186 -9.37 -20.43 -14.56
N ILE A 187 -10.18 -19.48 -14.09
CA ILE A 187 -10.26 -18.13 -14.68
C ILE A 187 -9.02 -17.31 -14.31
N ILE A 188 -8.64 -17.33 -13.03
CA ILE A 188 -7.44 -16.63 -12.54
C ILE A 188 -6.20 -17.17 -13.24
N GLN A 189 -6.08 -18.49 -13.39
CA GLN A 189 -4.95 -19.15 -14.04
C GLN A 189 -4.78 -18.69 -15.48
N LYS A 190 -5.86 -18.55 -16.25
CA LYS A 190 -5.79 -18.05 -17.64
C LYS A 190 -5.26 -16.62 -17.70
N VAL A 191 -5.79 -15.72 -16.86
CA VAL A 191 -5.36 -14.31 -16.83
C VAL A 191 -3.90 -14.20 -16.37
N VAL A 192 -3.56 -14.89 -15.28
CA VAL A 192 -2.21 -14.91 -14.71
C VAL A 192 -1.21 -15.50 -15.70
N TRP A 193 -1.56 -16.55 -16.45
CA TRP A 193 -0.69 -17.12 -17.47
C TRP A 193 -0.35 -16.10 -18.56
N VAL A 194 -1.33 -15.35 -19.07
CA VAL A 194 -1.09 -14.32 -20.10
C VAL A 194 -0.16 -13.23 -19.57
N LEU A 195 -0.42 -12.73 -18.36
CA LEU A 195 0.41 -11.69 -17.74
C LEU A 195 1.83 -12.20 -17.46
N ALA A 196 1.96 -13.42 -16.96
CA ALA A 196 3.25 -14.05 -16.72
C ALA A 196 4.03 -14.26 -18.03
N TRP A 197 3.36 -14.71 -19.09
CA TRP A 197 3.97 -14.86 -20.41
C TRP A 197 4.48 -13.51 -20.95
N LEU A 198 3.67 -12.44 -20.84
CA LEU A 198 4.08 -11.09 -21.23
C LEU A 198 5.30 -10.62 -20.44
N MET A 199 5.28 -10.80 -19.12
CA MET A 199 6.39 -10.42 -18.23
C MET A 199 7.66 -11.23 -18.52
N THR A 200 7.56 -12.54 -18.69
CA THR A 200 8.68 -13.43 -19.05
C THR A 200 9.31 -13.01 -20.37
N LYS A 201 8.49 -12.73 -21.40
CA LYS A 201 8.96 -12.29 -22.72
C LYS A 201 9.62 -10.92 -22.67
N ALA A 202 8.99 -9.96 -22.00
CA ALA A 202 9.45 -8.57 -21.99
C ALA A 202 10.68 -8.38 -21.08
N MET A 203 10.64 -8.94 -19.87
CA MET A 203 11.64 -8.70 -18.82
C MET A 203 12.70 -9.79 -18.71
N LYS A 204 12.58 -10.90 -19.47
CA LYS A 204 13.52 -12.03 -19.47
C LYS A 204 13.75 -12.64 -18.08
N ILE A 205 12.66 -12.79 -17.34
CA ILE A 205 12.61 -13.47 -16.04
C ILE A 205 12.10 -14.91 -16.20
N SER A 206 12.32 -15.76 -15.21
CA SER A 206 11.88 -17.17 -15.28
C SER A 206 10.35 -17.29 -15.32
N GLY A 207 9.84 -18.38 -15.87
CA GLY A 207 8.40 -18.59 -15.97
C GLY A 207 7.73 -18.73 -14.59
N ALA A 208 8.40 -19.40 -13.66
CA ALA A 208 7.88 -19.60 -12.30
C ALA A 208 7.82 -18.29 -11.51
N GLU A 209 8.89 -17.49 -11.49
CA GLU A 209 8.87 -16.21 -10.78
C GLU A 209 7.88 -15.23 -11.42
N SER A 210 7.73 -15.27 -12.75
CA SER A 210 6.75 -14.48 -13.48
C SER A 210 5.31 -14.85 -13.14
N LEU A 211 4.99 -16.16 -13.05
CA LEU A 211 3.68 -16.65 -12.63
C LEU A 211 3.33 -16.21 -11.21
N SER A 212 4.28 -16.26 -10.29
CA SER A 212 4.04 -15.78 -8.93
C SER A 212 3.81 -14.27 -8.87
N VAL A 213 4.60 -13.46 -9.59
CA VAL A 213 4.39 -12.00 -9.57
C VAL A 213 3.09 -11.62 -10.28
N ALA A 214 2.75 -12.25 -11.40
CA ALA A 214 1.47 -12.04 -12.07
C ALA A 214 0.28 -12.51 -11.23
N GLY A 215 0.41 -13.63 -10.52
CA GLY A 215 -0.59 -14.15 -9.59
C GLY A 215 -0.85 -13.18 -8.43
N ASN A 216 0.20 -12.56 -7.91
CA ASN A 216 0.16 -11.60 -6.81
C ASN A 216 -0.63 -10.32 -7.12
N ILE A 217 -0.94 -10.03 -8.40
CA ILE A 217 -1.84 -8.92 -8.77
C ILE A 217 -3.27 -9.16 -8.25
N PHE A 218 -3.67 -10.44 -8.13
CA PHE A 218 -5.02 -10.86 -7.75
C PHE A 218 -5.06 -11.64 -6.42
N LEU A 219 -4.03 -12.45 -6.19
CA LEU A 219 -3.89 -13.34 -5.05
C LEU A 219 -2.95 -12.72 -4.00
N GLY A 220 -3.09 -13.16 -2.74
CA GLY A 220 -2.20 -12.73 -1.67
C GLY A 220 -0.81 -13.38 -1.74
N GLN A 221 0.07 -12.88 -0.87
CA GLN A 221 1.48 -13.28 -0.79
C GLN A 221 1.70 -14.75 -0.39
N THR A 222 0.67 -15.45 0.10
CA THR A 222 0.73 -16.87 0.46
C THR A 222 0.05 -17.78 -0.55
N GLU A 223 -0.88 -17.24 -1.33
CA GLU A 223 -1.74 -17.94 -2.28
C GLU A 223 -1.11 -17.95 -3.67
N SER A 224 -0.47 -16.85 -4.08
CA SER A 224 0.22 -16.81 -5.37
C SER A 224 1.35 -17.87 -5.49
N PRO A 225 2.20 -18.08 -4.46
CA PRO A 225 3.22 -19.14 -4.50
C PRO A 225 2.66 -20.55 -4.66
N LEU A 226 1.39 -20.81 -4.33
CA LEU A 226 0.74 -22.10 -4.55
C LEU A 226 0.72 -22.49 -6.04
N MET A 227 0.55 -21.52 -6.93
CA MET A 227 0.51 -21.74 -8.39
C MET A 227 1.82 -22.33 -8.93
N ILE A 228 2.92 -22.06 -8.22
CA ILE A 228 4.28 -22.47 -8.58
C ILE A 228 4.90 -23.42 -7.57
N LYS A 229 4.08 -24.07 -6.73
CA LYS A 229 4.52 -24.96 -5.65
C LYS A 229 5.56 -25.99 -6.12
N ALA A 230 5.33 -26.60 -7.29
CA ALA A 230 6.22 -27.62 -7.86
C ALA A 230 7.64 -27.12 -8.19
N TYR A 231 7.80 -25.80 -8.35
CA TYR A 231 9.07 -25.17 -8.74
C TYR A 231 9.82 -24.55 -7.56
N LEU A 232 9.14 -24.17 -6.47
CA LEU A 232 9.71 -23.41 -5.34
C LEU A 232 11.00 -24.01 -4.77
N GLU A 233 11.08 -25.34 -4.61
CA GLU A 233 12.28 -25.99 -4.07
C GLU A 233 13.50 -25.89 -5.01
N LYS A 234 13.28 -25.76 -6.31
CA LYS A 234 14.33 -25.71 -7.34
C LYS A 234 14.71 -24.29 -7.72
N MET A 235 13.92 -23.29 -7.31
CA MET A 235 14.18 -21.88 -7.62
C MET A 235 15.49 -21.40 -7.01
N THR A 236 16.18 -20.58 -7.79
CA THR A 236 17.42 -19.87 -7.44
C THR A 236 17.13 -18.80 -6.39
N ASN A 237 18.19 -18.26 -5.78
CA ASN A 237 18.04 -17.25 -4.73
C ASN A 237 17.37 -15.94 -5.24
N SER A 238 17.68 -15.54 -6.47
CA SER A 238 17.09 -14.35 -7.10
C SER A 238 15.60 -14.57 -7.42
N GLU A 239 15.23 -15.77 -7.87
CA GLU A 239 13.83 -16.14 -8.11
C GLU A 239 13.01 -16.16 -6.83
N ILE A 240 13.52 -16.76 -5.74
CA ILE A 240 12.85 -16.75 -4.44
C ILE A 240 12.69 -15.31 -3.91
N LEU A 241 13.69 -14.45 -4.07
CA LEU A 241 13.55 -13.07 -3.65
C LEU A 241 12.45 -12.35 -4.45
N LEU A 242 12.31 -12.61 -5.76
CA LEU A 242 11.23 -12.02 -6.55
C LEU A 242 9.85 -12.53 -6.10
N VAL A 243 9.70 -13.82 -5.78
CA VAL A 243 8.45 -14.35 -5.21
C VAL A 243 8.09 -13.60 -3.93
N MET A 244 9.06 -13.40 -3.04
CA MET A 244 8.85 -12.68 -1.77
C MET A 244 8.50 -11.20 -2.00
N ILE A 245 9.28 -10.48 -2.83
CA ILE A 245 9.05 -9.07 -3.13
C ILE A 245 7.73 -8.87 -3.86
N GLY A 246 7.41 -9.74 -4.82
CA GLY A 246 6.13 -9.71 -5.55
C GLY A 246 4.95 -9.78 -4.59
N GLY A 247 4.98 -10.68 -3.61
CA GLY A 247 3.94 -10.78 -2.59
C GLY A 247 3.85 -9.55 -1.68
N MET A 248 4.97 -8.89 -1.36
CA MET A 248 4.95 -7.67 -0.53
C MET A 248 4.63 -6.39 -1.33
N ALA A 249 4.80 -6.41 -2.64
CA ALA A 249 4.60 -5.23 -3.48
C ALA A 249 3.14 -5.03 -3.91
N THR A 250 2.34 -6.09 -3.94
CA THR A 250 0.97 -6.08 -4.46
C THR A 250 -0.08 -6.30 -3.36
N LEU A 251 -1.36 -6.20 -3.75
CA LEU A 251 -2.51 -6.44 -2.86
C LEU A 251 -3.35 -7.61 -3.38
N ALA A 252 -3.92 -8.37 -2.44
CA ALA A 252 -4.91 -9.39 -2.77
C ALA A 252 -6.28 -8.77 -3.07
N GLY A 253 -7.04 -9.39 -3.97
CA GLY A 253 -8.41 -8.94 -4.30
C GLY A 253 -9.35 -8.88 -3.08
N GLY A 254 -9.16 -9.79 -2.11
CA GLY A 254 -9.95 -9.83 -0.86
C GLY A 254 -9.86 -8.57 -0.02
N VAL A 255 -8.66 -8.00 0.11
CA VAL A 255 -8.41 -6.81 0.94
C VAL A 255 -8.55 -5.51 0.14
N LEU A 256 -8.36 -5.57 -1.19
CA LEU A 256 -8.58 -4.46 -2.10
C LEU A 256 -9.97 -3.84 -1.92
N ALA A 257 -10.97 -4.69 -1.76
CA ALA A 257 -12.35 -4.33 -1.48
C ALA A 257 -12.50 -3.47 -0.22
N ALA A 258 -11.77 -3.81 0.86
CA ALA A 258 -11.78 -3.05 2.10
C ALA A 258 -11.19 -1.64 1.92
N TYR A 259 -10.09 -1.51 1.18
CA TYR A 259 -9.46 -0.21 0.93
C TYR A 259 -10.31 0.70 0.04
N ILE A 260 -11.03 0.12 -0.94
CA ILE A 260 -12.02 0.86 -1.73
C ILE A 260 -13.09 1.44 -0.80
N SER A 261 -13.58 0.64 0.16
CA SER A 261 -14.56 1.11 1.15
C SER A 261 -13.98 2.17 2.11
N PHE A 262 -12.72 2.05 2.55
CA PHE A 262 -12.10 3.06 3.42
C PHE A 262 -11.97 4.41 2.73
N LEU A 263 -11.46 4.42 1.51
CA LEU A 263 -11.14 5.66 0.81
C LEU A 263 -12.37 6.25 0.11
N GLY A 264 -13.29 5.39 -0.35
CA GLY A 264 -14.50 5.76 -1.05
C GLY A 264 -15.73 5.98 -0.17
N GLY A 265 -15.77 5.38 1.02
CA GLY A 265 -16.92 5.42 1.91
C GLY A 265 -18.21 4.95 1.21
N SER A 266 -19.31 5.64 1.46
CA SER A 266 -20.60 5.38 0.81
C SER A 266 -20.71 5.99 -0.61
N ASP A 267 -19.83 6.93 -0.98
CA ASP A 267 -19.88 7.64 -2.26
C ASP A 267 -19.47 6.72 -3.44
N PRO A 268 -20.38 6.41 -4.37
CA PRO A 268 -20.07 5.55 -5.52
C PRO A 268 -18.99 6.11 -6.46
N VAL A 269 -18.89 7.44 -6.61
CA VAL A 269 -17.91 8.09 -7.48
C VAL A 269 -16.51 7.94 -6.88
N GLN A 270 -16.39 8.15 -5.58
CA GLN A 270 -15.13 7.97 -4.85
C GLN A 270 -14.71 6.50 -4.82
N ARG A 271 -15.63 5.57 -4.55
CA ARG A 271 -15.35 4.13 -4.61
C ARG A 271 -14.82 3.73 -5.98
N LEU A 272 -15.43 4.23 -7.06
CA LEU A 272 -14.96 3.97 -8.42
C LEU A 272 -13.57 4.58 -8.68
N LEU A 273 -13.31 5.80 -8.21
CA LEU A 273 -12.01 6.45 -8.35
C LEU A 273 -10.89 5.64 -7.67
N PHE A 274 -11.07 5.28 -6.39
CA PHE A 274 -10.08 4.52 -5.65
C PHE A 274 -9.95 3.08 -6.14
N ALA A 275 -11.04 2.46 -6.62
CA ALA A 275 -10.96 1.16 -7.30
C ALA A 275 -10.00 1.21 -8.49
N LYS A 276 -10.10 2.23 -9.35
CA LYS A 276 -9.18 2.40 -10.49
C LYS A 276 -7.73 2.54 -10.03
N HIS A 277 -7.47 3.43 -9.07
CA HIS A 277 -6.10 3.67 -8.60
C HIS A 277 -5.49 2.47 -7.89
N LEU A 278 -6.23 1.76 -7.05
CA LEU A 278 -5.72 0.58 -6.36
C LEU A 278 -5.49 -0.60 -7.33
N LEU A 279 -6.38 -0.81 -8.31
CA LEU A 279 -6.17 -1.80 -9.37
C LEU A 279 -4.93 -1.47 -10.20
N ALA A 280 -4.78 -0.19 -10.59
CA ALA A 280 -3.61 0.29 -11.30
C ALA A 280 -2.33 0.11 -10.50
N ALA A 281 -2.37 0.42 -9.20
CA ALA A 281 -1.23 0.27 -8.30
C ALA A 281 -0.78 -1.19 -8.20
N SER A 282 -1.72 -2.14 -8.09
CA SER A 282 -1.41 -3.58 -8.05
C SER A 282 -0.74 -4.06 -9.35
N ILE A 283 -1.25 -3.65 -10.51
CA ILE A 283 -0.66 -4.01 -11.82
C ILE A 283 0.71 -3.36 -12.02
N MET A 284 0.87 -2.09 -11.65
CA MET A 284 2.15 -1.37 -11.75
C MET A 284 3.22 -1.90 -10.79
N ALA A 285 2.80 -2.44 -9.64
CA ALA A 285 3.71 -3.00 -8.66
C ALA A 285 4.42 -4.27 -9.15
N ALA A 286 3.82 -5.04 -10.07
CA ALA A 286 4.43 -6.24 -10.64
C ALA A 286 5.77 -5.98 -11.35
N PRO A 287 5.88 -5.12 -12.38
CA PRO A 287 7.16 -4.78 -12.99
C PRO A 287 8.10 -4.05 -12.00
N GLY A 288 7.57 -3.24 -11.08
CA GLY A 288 8.36 -2.60 -10.03
C GLY A 288 9.03 -3.61 -9.09
N ALA A 289 8.33 -4.66 -8.71
CA ALA A 289 8.85 -5.77 -7.92
C ALA A 289 10.00 -6.48 -8.64
N VAL A 290 9.87 -6.71 -9.95
CA VAL A 290 10.94 -7.29 -10.78
C VAL A 290 12.16 -6.37 -10.80
N VAL A 291 11.97 -5.08 -11.06
CA VAL A 291 13.06 -4.09 -11.08
C VAL A 291 13.86 -4.14 -9.78
N VAL A 292 13.19 -4.00 -8.65
CA VAL A 292 13.87 -3.91 -7.36
C VAL A 292 14.48 -5.25 -6.96
N SER A 293 13.79 -6.37 -7.19
CA SER A 293 14.31 -7.71 -6.90
C SER A 293 15.60 -8.00 -7.66
N LYS A 294 15.62 -7.74 -8.97
CA LYS A 294 16.78 -8.01 -9.83
C LYS A 294 17.95 -7.05 -9.59
N ILE A 295 17.75 -5.95 -8.86
CA ILE A 295 18.83 -5.12 -8.31
C ILE A 295 19.32 -5.71 -6.98
N LEU A 296 18.41 -6.02 -6.05
CA LEU A 296 18.76 -6.48 -4.70
C LEU A 296 19.47 -7.83 -4.67
N VAL A 297 18.97 -8.80 -5.44
CA VAL A 297 19.63 -10.10 -5.67
C VAL A 297 19.57 -10.40 -7.16
N PRO A 298 20.60 -10.01 -7.93
CA PRO A 298 20.64 -10.24 -9.37
C PRO A 298 20.68 -11.72 -9.73
N GLN A 299 20.10 -12.06 -10.88
CA GLN A 299 20.11 -13.42 -11.40
C GLN A 299 21.49 -13.75 -11.99
N THR A 300 22.21 -14.69 -11.38
CA THR A 300 23.51 -15.20 -11.87
C THR A 300 23.41 -16.61 -12.44
N GLU A 301 22.42 -17.37 -12.01
CA GLU A 301 22.17 -18.75 -12.40
C GLU A 301 21.25 -18.79 -13.64
N LYS A 302 21.32 -19.89 -14.40
CA LYS A 302 20.44 -20.08 -15.57
C LYS A 302 18.98 -20.15 -15.12
N ILE A 303 18.09 -19.58 -15.93
CA ILE A 303 16.64 -19.55 -15.68
C ILE A 303 15.90 -20.44 -16.68
N ASP A 304 14.78 -21.00 -16.25
CA ASP A 304 13.81 -21.63 -17.13
C ASP A 304 12.68 -20.64 -17.45
N THR A 305 12.49 -20.34 -18.74
CA THR A 305 11.45 -19.40 -19.20
C THR A 305 10.11 -20.08 -19.47
N ASN A 306 9.98 -21.38 -19.27
CA ASN A 306 8.72 -22.10 -19.47
C ASN A 306 7.68 -21.67 -18.44
N VAL A 307 6.54 -21.20 -18.93
CA VAL A 307 5.42 -20.73 -18.12
C VAL A 307 4.39 -21.86 -18.02
N GLU A 308 4.57 -22.70 -17.01
CA GLU A 308 3.67 -23.82 -16.72
C GLU A 308 3.01 -23.63 -15.35
N ILE A 309 1.68 -23.72 -15.33
CA ILE A 309 0.91 -23.65 -14.09
C ILE A 309 0.71 -25.05 -13.54
N THR A 310 1.01 -25.24 -12.26
CA THR A 310 0.76 -26.51 -11.56
C THR A 310 -0.75 -26.79 -11.57
N LYS A 311 -1.17 -28.00 -11.93
CA LYS A 311 -2.59 -28.39 -12.03
C LYS A 311 -3.26 -28.69 -10.67
N ASP A 312 -2.65 -28.24 -9.57
CA ASP A 312 -3.21 -28.42 -8.23
C ASP A 312 -4.54 -27.66 -8.14
N LYS A 313 -5.64 -28.39 -7.87
CA LYS A 313 -6.97 -27.81 -7.72
C LYS A 313 -7.19 -27.34 -6.29
N ILE A 314 -7.76 -26.15 -6.12
CA ILE A 314 -8.31 -25.70 -4.85
C ILE A 314 -9.74 -26.23 -4.75
N GLY A 315 -9.97 -27.23 -3.90
CA GLY A 315 -11.29 -27.84 -3.71
C GLY A 315 -11.65 -28.91 -4.75
N ASN A 316 -12.58 -29.78 -4.37
CA ASN A 316 -13.04 -30.92 -5.16
C ASN A 316 -14.16 -30.53 -6.15
N ASN A 317 -15.01 -29.60 -5.75
CA ASN A 317 -16.15 -29.10 -6.53
C ASN A 317 -16.38 -27.60 -6.26
N VAL A 318 -17.31 -26.99 -7.01
CA VAL A 318 -17.65 -25.56 -6.90
C VAL A 318 -18.04 -25.15 -5.48
N LEU A 319 -18.87 -25.96 -4.81
CA LEU A 319 -19.32 -25.65 -3.45
C LEU A 319 -18.16 -25.76 -2.45
N ASP A 320 -17.33 -26.79 -2.59
CA ASP A 320 -16.13 -26.98 -1.77
C ASP A 320 -15.15 -25.80 -1.94
N ALA A 321 -14.94 -25.32 -3.16
CA ALA A 321 -14.10 -24.14 -3.41
C ALA A 321 -14.65 -22.87 -2.75
N ILE A 322 -15.96 -22.64 -2.83
CA ILE A 322 -16.63 -21.51 -2.17
C ILE A 322 -16.47 -21.65 -0.65
N SER A 323 -16.81 -22.80 -0.06
CA SER A 323 -16.75 -23.04 1.38
C SER A 323 -15.33 -22.86 1.93
N ASN A 324 -14.31 -23.41 1.27
CA ASN A 324 -12.92 -23.22 1.68
C ASN A 324 -12.52 -21.73 1.59
N GLY A 325 -12.89 -21.05 0.51
CA GLY A 325 -12.62 -19.61 0.36
C GLY A 325 -13.35 -18.75 1.40
N THR A 326 -14.56 -19.13 1.81
CA THR A 326 -15.30 -18.47 2.90
C THR A 326 -14.59 -18.63 4.24
N VAL A 327 -14.11 -19.84 4.58
CA VAL A 327 -13.39 -20.09 5.84
C VAL A 327 -12.07 -19.33 5.88
N GLU A 328 -11.30 -19.33 4.79
CA GLU A 328 -10.06 -18.54 4.69
C GLU A 328 -10.36 -17.04 4.76
N GLY A 329 -11.43 -16.58 4.10
CA GLY A 329 -11.91 -15.21 4.21
C GLY A 329 -12.31 -14.81 5.64
N LEU A 330 -12.97 -15.71 6.38
CA LEU A 330 -13.34 -15.48 7.78
C LEU A 330 -12.10 -15.36 8.67
N LYS A 331 -11.12 -16.27 8.53
CA LYS A 331 -9.85 -16.18 9.25
C LYS A 331 -9.14 -14.85 8.96
N LEU A 332 -9.08 -14.46 7.68
CA LEU A 332 -8.49 -13.19 7.27
C LEU A 332 -9.22 -11.99 7.90
N ALA A 333 -10.55 -11.96 7.81
CA ALA A 333 -11.37 -10.90 8.40
C ALA A 333 -11.19 -10.80 9.93
N ALA A 334 -11.19 -11.93 10.64
CA ALA A 334 -10.96 -11.99 12.08
C ALA A 334 -9.55 -11.50 12.44
N ASN A 335 -8.53 -11.92 11.69
CA ASN A 335 -7.16 -11.46 11.87
C ASN A 335 -7.04 -9.95 11.67
N VAL A 336 -7.67 -9.39 10.63
CA VAL A 336 -7.71 -7.94 10.40
C VAL A 336 -8.37 -7.22 11.57
N ALA A 337 -9.54 -7.68 12.02
CA ALA A 337 -10.24 -7.06 13.15
C ALA A 337 -9.40 -7.05 14.43
N ALA A 338 -8.84 -8.22 14.81
CA ALA A 338 -8.00 -8.36 15.98
C ALA A 338 -6.74 -7.48 15.90
N MET A 339 -6.11 -7.45 14.72
CA MET A 339 -4.90 -6.67 14.47
C MET A 339 -5.17 -5.15 14.58
N LEU A 340 -6.30 -4.66 14.06
CA LEU A 340 -6.68 -3.25 14.18
C LEU A 340 -6.86 -2.85 15.65
N VAL A 341 -7.60 -3.65 16.43
CA VAL A 341 -7.80 -3.40 17.87
C VAL A 341 -6.45 -3.33 18.60
N VAL A 342 -5.58 -4.32 18.37
CA VAL A 342 -4.29 -4.42 19.05
C VAL A 342 -3.34 -3.29 18.65
N PHE A 343 -3.20 -2.98 17.36
CA PHE A 343 -2.28 -1.93 16.92
C PHE A 343 -2.75 -0.54 17.29
N ILE A 344 -4.05 -0.23 17.19
CA ILE A 344 -4.56 1.07 17.65
C ILE A 344 -4.31 1.25 19.15
N ALA A 345 -4.55 0.20 19.95
CA ALA A 345 -4.24 0.23 21.39
C ALA A 345 -2.74 0.43 21.66
N PHE A 346 -1.86 -0.25 20.91
CA PHE A 346 -0.42 -0.04 21.04
C PHE A 346 0.04 1.35 20.62
N ILE A 347 -0.57 1.92 19.58
CA ILE A 347 -0.31 3.31 19.16
C ILE A 347 -0.68 4.26 20.29
N ALA A 348 -1.88 4.11 20.88
CA ALA A 348 -2.34 4.94 21.99
C ALA A 348 -1.43 4.81 23.22
N MET A 349 -1.05 3.57 23.58
CA MET A 349 -0.13 3.30 24.68
C MET A 349 1.26 3.90 24.43
N PHE A 350 1.82 3.72 23.24
CA PHE A 350 3.11 4.28 22.86
C PHE A 350 3.06 5.81 22.93
N ASN A 351 2.04 6.43 22.36
CA ASN A 351 1.82 7.87 22.39
C ASN A 351 1.76 8.40 23.82
N PHE A 352 0.99 7.76 24.70
CA PHE A 352 0.94 8.15 26.11
C PHE A 352 2.33 8.16 26.78
N ILE A 353 3.14 7.14 26.51
CA ILE A 353 4.50 7.04 27.06
C ILE A 353 5.40 8.14 26.48
N VAL A 354 5.45 8.30 25.16
CA VAL A 354 6.36 9.27 24.52
C VAL A 354 5.93 10.71 24.76
N GLN A 355 4.63 11.00 24.91
CA GLN A 355 4.14 12.32 25.29
C GLN A 355 4.61 12.72 26.69
N LYS A 356 4.59 11.78 27.65
CA LYS A 356 5.13 12.01 29.00
C LYS A 356 6.63 12.25 28.97
N ILE A 357 7.37 11.49 28.16
CA ILE A 357 8.81 11.72 27.96
C ILE A 357 9.02 13.12 27.37
N GLY A 358 8.27 13.47 26.32
CA GLY A 358 8.36 14.76 25.65
C GLY A 358 8.03 15.94 26.56
N ALA A 359 7.08 15.78 27.48
CA ALA A 359 6.79 16.77 28.51
C ALA A 359 7.95 16.92 29.51
N TRP A 360 8.49 15.79 29.99
CA TRP A 360 9.62 15.80 30.94
C TRP A 360 10.90 16.40 30.37
N THR A 361 11.08 16.34 29.05
CA THR A 361 12.26 16.88 28.36
C THR A 361 12.02 18.24 27.69
N ASN A 362 10.87 18.89 27.92
CA ASN A 362 10.43 20.12 27.23
C ASN A 362 10.39 20.01 25.69
N LEU A 363 10.37 18.79 25.14
CA LEU A 363 10.33 18.55 23.70
C LEU A 363 8.95 18.86 23.10
N ASN A 364 7.86 18.68 23.85
CA ASN A 364 6.52 18.97 23.34
C ASN A 364 6.38 20.44 22.92
N ALA A 365 6.91 21.37 23.72
CA ALA A 365 6.91 22.79 23.38
C ALA A 365 7.79 23.08 22.14
N ALA A 366 8.97 22.46 22.05
CA ALA A 366 9.84 22.60 20.89
C ALA A 366 9.21 22.04 19.61
N ILE A 367 8.49 20.91 19.70
CA ILE A 367 7.77 20.30 18.58
C ILE A 367 6.61 21.20 18.14
N ALA A 368 5.81 21.71 19.09
CA ALA A 368 4.73 22.63 18.78
C ALA A 368 5.24 23.87 18.06
N GLN A 369 6.36 24.44 18.49
CA GLN A 369 6.98 25.58 17.83
C GLN A 369 7.56 25.22 16.46
N ALA A 370 8.29 24.11 16.34
CA ALA A 370 8.96 23.69 15.10
C ALA A 370 7.97 23.29 14.01
N THR A 371 6.78 22.81 14.39
CA THR A 371 5.75 22.34 13.46
C THR A 371 4.63 23.37 13.24
N ASN A 372 4.80 24.60 13.73
CA ASN A 372 3.76 25.64 13.70
C ASN A 372 2.40 25.15 14.23
N GLY A 373 2.43 24.35 15.29
CA GLY A 373 1.24 23.79 15.93
C GLY A 373 0.63 22.58 15.22
N GLN A 374 1.20 22.07 14.11
CA GLN A 374 0.69 20.85 13.49
C GLN A 374 0.79 19.63 14.40
N TYR A 375 1.87 19.53 15.18
CA TYR A 375 2.02 18.55 16.25
C TYR A 375 2.21 19.26 17.58
N THR A 376 1.34 18.97 18.55
CA THR A 376 1.40 19.58 19.89
C THR A 376 2.31 18.82 20.85
N SER A 377 2.66 17.58 20.52
CA SER A 377 3.41 16.68 21.39
C SER A 377 4.20 15.64 20.61
N LEU A 378 5.18 15.02 21.29
CA LEU A 378 5.89 13.87 20.76
C LEU A 378 4.93 12.69 20.64
N SER A 379 4.81 12.11 19.44
CA SER A 379 3.94 10.97 19.14
C SER A 379 4.62 10.02 18.16
N LEU A 380 4.11 8.79 18.03
CA LEU A 380 4.54 7.85 17.00
C LEU A 380 4.37 8.48 15.60
N GLN A 381 3.25 9.16 15.39
CA GLN A 381 2.89 9.82 14.14
C GLN A 381 3.93 10.88 13.76
N PHE A 382 4.34 11.72 14.72
CA PHE A 382 5.40 12.69 14.54
C PHE A 382 6.73 12.01 14.18
N ILE A 383 7.12 10.97 14.94
CA ILE A 383 8.39 10.25 14.71
C ILE A 383 8.41 9.67 13.29
N LEU A 384 7.36 8.96 12.88
CA LEU A 384 7.27 8.33 11.57
C LEU A 384 7.20 9.37 10.45
N GLY A 385 6.39 10.41 10.64
CA GLY A 385 6.24 11.51 9.69
C GLY A 385 7.57 12.13 9.31
N TYR A 386 8.36 12.55 10.31
CA TYR A 386 9.64 13.20 10.08
C TYR A 386 10.78 12.24 9.75
N THR A 387 10.69 10.96 10.13
CA THR A 387 11.67 9.93 9.71
C THR A 387 11.58 9.66 8.21
N PHE A 388 10.37 9.54 7.66
CA PHE A 388 10.16 9.23 6.24
C PHE A 388 9.97 10.48 5.36
N ALA A 389 9.83 11.66 5.95
CA ALA A 389 9.71 12.94 5.24
C ALA A 389 10.78 13.15 4.14
N PRO A 390 12.08 12.87 4.35
CA PRO A 390 13.08 13.06 3.29
C PRO A 390 12.78 12.22 2.04
N VAL A 391 12.34 10.99 2.21
CA VAL A 391 11.98 10.11 1.09
C VAL A 391 10.71 10.61 0.41
N MET A 392 9.72 11.08 1.17
CA MET A 392 8.47 11.62 0.60
C MET A 392 8.70 12.89 -0.21
N TRP A 393 9.58 13.77 0.27
CA TRP A 393 10.03 14.93 -0.48
C TRP A 393 10.69 14.53 -1.81
N LEU A 394 11.56 13.51 -1.79
CA LEU A 394 12.29 13.06 -2.98
C LEU A 394 11.37 12.48 -4.05
N ILE A 395 10.35 11.70 -3.67
CA ILE A 395 9.43 11.08 -4.63
C ILE A 395 8.37 12.05 -5.19
N GLY A 396 8.40 13.33 -4.77
CA GLY A 396 7.57 14.38 -5.35
C GLY A 396 6.27 14.70 -4.62
N VAL A 397 6.14 14.31 -3.34
CA VAL A 397 5.01 14.71 -2.48
C VAL A 397 5.01 16.23 -2.27
N CYS A 398 3.82 16.82 -2.16
CA CYS A 398 3.63 18.25 -1.95
C CYS A 398 4.19 18.67 -0.59
N LYS A 399 4.81 19.85 -0.52
CA LYS A 399 5.68 20.22 0.62
C LYS A 399 4.93 20.17 1.96
N GLU A 400 3.69 20.60 1.93
CA GLU A 400 2.77 20.68 3.06
C GLU A 400 2.35 19.29 3.55
N ASP A 401 2.36 18.29 2.67
CA ASP A 401 1.88 16.94 2.92
C ASP A 401 3.00 15.93 3.24
N ILE A 402 4.27 16.33 3.15
CA ILE A 402 5.43 15.43 3.27
C ILE A 402 5.42 14.63 4.58
N ALA A 403 5.16 15.30 5.70
CA ALA A 403 5.13 14.65 7.00
C ALA A 403 3.91 13.72 7.13
N LEU A 404 2.77 14.07 6.53
CA LEU A 404 1.57 13.24 6.52
C LEU A 404 1.81 11.95 5.72
N VAL A 405 2.32 12.06 4.49
CA VAL A 405 2.62 10.88 3.67
C VAL A 405 3.75 10.04 4.30
N GLY A 406 4.71 10.69 4.97
CA GLY A 406 5.79 10.02 5.70
C GLY A 406 5.25 9.19 6.86
N ARG A 407 4.26 9.72 7.58
CA ARG A 407 3.55 9.03 8.66
C ARG A 407 2.86 7.79 8.10
N LEU A 408 2.10 7.93 7.01
CA LEU A 408 1.38 6.82 6.37
C LEU A 408 2.32 5.69 5.94
N LEU A 409 3.46 6.03 5.33
CA LEU A 409 4.47 5.03 4.97
C LEU A 409 5.03 4.31 6.22
N GLY A 410 5.33 5.06 7.28
CA GLY A 410 5.84 4.48 8.52
C GLY A 410 4.82 3.57 9.22
N GLU A 411 3.55 3.98 9.26
CA GLU A 411 2.46 3.16 9.80
C GLU A 411 2.30 1.87 9.01
N LYS A 412 2.40 1.91 7.68
CA LYS A 412 2.43 0.72 6.83
C LYS A 412 3.58 -0.22 7.20
N ILE A 413 4.80 0.30 7.29
CA ILE A 413 6.00 -0.54 7.47
C ILE A 413 6.02 -1.22 8.85
N ILE A 414 5.74 -0.45 9.91
CA ILE A 414 5.84 -0.92 11.30
C ILE A 414 4.61 -1.74 11.69
N MET A 415 3.43 -1.32 11.25
CA MET A 415 2.17 -2.02 11.50
C MET A 415 1.78 -2.80 10.24
N THR A 416 0.82 -2.29 9.49
CA THR A 416 0.34 -2.84 8.22
C THR A 416 -0.25 -1.75 7.33
N GLU A 417 -0.36 -2.05 6.05
CA GLU A 417 -1.04 -1.21 5.07
C GLU A 417 -2.51 -0.98 5.42
N PHE A 418 -3.16 -1.89 6.16
CA PHE A 418 -4.50 -1.66 6.70
C PHE A 418 -4.55 -0.43 7.62
N ILE A 419 -3.64 -0.33 8.58
CA ILE A 419 -3.55 0.83 9.47
C ILE A 419 -3.23 2.08 8.65
N GLY A 420 -2.31 1.98 7.68
CA GLY A 420 -2.00 3.09 6.77
C GLY A 420 -3.21 3.58 5.97
N TYR A 421 -4.06 2.69 5.44
CA TYR A 421 -5.25 3.09 4.71
C TYR A 421 -6.36 3.66 5.60
N VAL A 422 -6.50 3.17 6.84
CA VAL A 422 -7.41 3.75 7.84
C VAL A 422 -6.97 5.19 8.15
N SER A 423 -5.70 5.41 8.49
CA SER A 423 -5.16 6.75 8.72
C SER A 423 -5.30 7.66 7.49
N LEU A 424 -5.09 7.14 6.27
CA LEU A 424 -5.29 7.91 5.04
C LEU A 424 -6.75 8.34 4.88
N ALA A 425 -7.70 7.43 5.16
CA ALA A 425 -9.13 7.74 5.11
C ALA A 425 -9.52 8.81 6.13
N GLU A 426 -9.04 8.71 7.37
CA GLU A 426 -9.27 9.70 8.44
C GLU A 426 -8.70 11.08 8.08
N LEU A 427 -7.43 11.13 7.66
CA LEU A 427 -6.76 12.37 7.25
C LEU A 427 -7.45 13.01 6.04
N LYS A 428 -7.93 12.19 5.09
CA LYS A 428 -8.75 12.66 3.97
C LYS A 428 -10.09 13.23 4.44
N ALA A 429 -10.76 12.57 5.37
CA ALA A 429 -12.08 12.98 5.85
C ALA A 429 -12.06 14.33 6.56
N ILE A 430 -11.00 14.62 7.33
CA ILE A 430 -10.81 15.91 8.01
C ILE A 430 -10.17 17.00 7.12
N GLY A 431 -9.87 16.69 5.85
CA GLY A 431 -9.26 17.65 4.94
C GLY A 431 -7.80 18.00 5.26
N ALA A 432 -7.04 17.11 5.90
CA ALA A 432 -5.67 17.38 6.33
C ALA A 432 -4.67 17.57 5.17
N PHE A 433 -4.97 17.06 3.98
CA PHE A 433 -4.09 17.16 2.82
C PHE A 433 -4.28 18.48 2.08
N ALA A 434 -3.17 19.19 1.84
CA ALA A 434 -3.16 20.39 1.02
C ALA A 434 -3.45 20.09 -0.45
N GLN A 435 -3.02 18.92 -0.95
CA GLN A 435 -3.22 18.53 -2.35
C GLN A 435 -3.77 17.12 -2.53
N GLU A 436 -4.74 17.01 -3.44
CA GLU A 436 -5.31 15.76 -3.92
C GLU A 436 -4.25 14.79 -4.47
N LYS A 437 -3.22 15.33 -5.12
CA LYS A 437 -2.06 14.56 -5.61
C LYS A 437 -1.44 13.72 -4.50
N SER A 438 -1.30 14.25 -3.29
CA SER A 438 -0.72 13.56 -2.15
C SER A 438 -1.59 12.39 -1.68
N ILE A 439 -2.92 12.52 -1.76
CA ILE A 439 -3.87 11.43 -1.46
C ILE A 439 -3.70 10.28 -2.48
N ILE A 440 -3.64 10.63 -3.77
CA ILE A 440 -3.45 9.62 -4.83
C ILE A 440 -2.06 8.98 -4.68
N MET A 441 -0.98 9.75 -4.49
CA MET A 441 0.37 9.20 -4.26
C MET A 441 0.42 8.28 -3.04
N SER A 442 -0.25 8.66 -1.94
CA SER A 442 -0.37 7.82 -0.74
C SER A 442 -1.09 6.51 -1.04
N THR A 443 -2.11 6.53 -1.89
CA THR A 443 -2.83 5.32 -2.34
C THR A 443 -1.88 4.32 -3.00
N TYR A 444 -0.94 4.78 -3.83
CA TYR A 444 0.08 3.92 -4.47
C TYR A 444 1.22 3.54 -3.52
N ALA A 445 1.67 4.45 -2.65
CA ALA A 445 2.72 4.17 -1.68
C ALA A 445 2.29 3.14 -0.63
N LEU A 446 1.00 3.16 -0.25
CA LEU A 446 0.41 2.20 0.66
C LEU A 446 0.10 0.86 -0.01
N CYS A 447 -0.11 0.83 -1.33
CA CYS A 447 -0.40 -0.41 -2.05
C CYS A 447 0.75 -1.40 -1.91
N GLY A 448 0.48 -2.54 -1.26
CA GLY A 448 1.45 -3.62 -1.03
C GLY A 448 1.56 -4.05 0.42
N PHE A 449 1.73 -5.35 0.65
CA PHE A 449 1.90 -5.96 1.99
C PHE A 449 3.30 -5.78 2.61
N ALA A 450 4.09 -4.81 2.17
CA ALA A 450 5.44 -4.59 2.69
C ALA A 450 5.42 -4.04 4.14
N ASN A 451 5.45 -4.93 5.12
CA ASN A 451 5.53 -4.66 6.56
C ASN A 451 6.28 -5.78 7.31
N PHE A 452 6.65 -5.56 8.57
CA PHE A 452 7.40 -6.57 9.34
C PHE A 452 6.61 -7.87 9.56
N ALA A 453 5.28 -7.80 9.73
CA ALA A 453 4.45 -8.99 9.92
C ALA A 453 4.45 -9.90 8.68
N SER A 454 4.49 -9.31 7.49
CA SER A 454 4.54 -10.05 6.22
C SER A 454 5.79 -10.92 6.06
N ILE A 455 6.90 -10.58 6.72
CA ILE A 455 8.08 -11.46 6.75
C ILE A 455 7.71 -12.80 7.41
N GLY A 456 7.03 -12.74 8.56
CA GLY A 456 6.56 -13.94 9.27
C GLY A 456 5.54 -14.73 8.45
N ILE A 457 4.59 -14.03 7.82
CA ILE A 457 3.57 -14.62 6.95
C ILE A 457 4.22 -15.37 5.78
N GLN A 458 5.22 -14.80 5.11
CA GLN A 458 5.90 -15.45 3.99
C GLN A 458 6.78 -16.63 4.42
N ILE A 459 7.50 -16.52 5.56
CA ILE A 459 8.28 -17.65 6.10
C ILE A 459 7.36 -18.82 6.46
N GLY A 460 6.17 -18.54 7.02
CA GLY A 460 5.15 -19.54 7.31
C GLY A 460 4.53 -20.14 6.06
N GLY A 461 3.95 -19.29 5.21
CA GLY A 461 3.22 -19.68 4.00
C GLY A 461 4.13 -20.33 2.96
N ILE A 462 5.10 -19.59 2.43
CA ILE A 462 6.02 -20.11 1.39
C ILE A 462 6.88 -21.25 1.97
N GLY A 463 7.32 -21.13 3.22
CA GLY A 463 8.12 -22.17 3.88
C GLY A 463 7.36 -23.47 4.13
N SER A 464 6.02 -23.45 4.19
CA SER A 464 5.21 -24.68 4.24
C SER A 464 5.11 -25.36 2.87
N LEU A 465 5.22 -24.60 1.79
CA LEU A 465 5.19 -25.10 0.41
C LEU A 465 6.56 -25.62 -0.05
N ALA A 466 7.64 -25.00 0.45
CA ALA A 466 9.03 -25.37 0.17
C ALA A 466 9.88 -25.33 1.46
N PRO A 467 9.81 -26.37 2.30
CA PRO A 467 10.58 -26.46 3.55
C PRO A 467 12.09 -26.24 3.38
N GLY A 468 12.67 -26.68 2.25
CA GLY A 468 14.09 -26.50 1.95
C GLY A 468 14.51 -25.04 1.76
N LYS A 469 13.57 -24.13 1.49
CA LYS A 469 13.83 -22.69 1.32
C LYS A 469 13.62 -21.88 2.60
N ARG A 470 13.14 -22.47 3.71
CA ARG A 470 12.78 -21.72 4.92
C ARG A 470 13.92 -20.85 5.47
N VAL A 471 15.16 -21.36 5.46
CA VAL A 471 16.34 -20.60 5.88
C VAL A 471 16.60 -19.41 4.97
N LEU A 472 16.44 -19.59 3.65
CA LEU A 472 16.60 -18.52 2.67
C LEU A 472 15.53 -17.44 2.84
N LEU A 473 14.26 -17.84 3.02
CA LEU A 473 13.16 -16.90 3.28
C LEU A 473 13.45 -16.03 4.50
N SER A 474 13.91 -16.64 5.60
CA SER A 474 14.30 -15.89 6.79
C SER A 474 15.47 -14.94 6.54
N LYS A 475 16.48 -15.37 5.79
CA LYS A 475 17.66 -14.54 5.44
C LYS A 475 17.27 -13.34 4.55
N TYR A 476 16.27 -13.49 3.70
CA TYR A 476 15.83 -12.48 2.75
C TYR A 476 14.64 -11.65 3.20
N GLY A 477 13.99 -11.96 4.33
CA GLY A 477 12.83 -11.22 4.84
C GLY A 477 13.00 -9.70 4.83
N MET A 478 14.09 -9.18 5.40
CA MET A 478 14.35 -7.72 5.40
C MET A 478 14.62 -7.14 4.01
N ARG A 479 15.24 -7.90 3.11
CA ARG A 479 15.44 -7.48 1.71
C ARG A 479 14.13 -7.49 0.94
N ALA A 480 13.26 -8.47 1.20
CA ALA A 480 11.93 -8.53 0.61
C ALA A 480 11.05 -7.35 1.06
N LEU A 481 11.08 -7.02 2.36
CA LEU A 481 10.40 -5.86 2.92
C LEU A 481 10.86 -4.55 2.27
N LEU A 482 12.17 -4.34 2.18
CA LEU A 482 12.75 -3.19 1.49
C LEU A 482 12.30 -3.18 0.02
N GLY A 483 12.37 -4.33 -0.65
CA GLY A 483 12.04 -4.47 -2.05
C GLY A 483 10.58 -4.13 -2.37
N GLY A 484 9.65 -4.66 -1.59
CA GLY A 484 8.21 -4.38 -1.72
C GLY A 484 7.90 -2.90 -1.44
N THR A 485 8.56 -2.32 -0.43
CA THR A 485 8.42 -0.89 -0.11
C THR A 485 8.88 -0.04 -1.29
N LEU A 486 10.09 -0.26 -1.80
CA LEU A 486 10.64 0.49 -2.94
C LEU A 486 9.77 0.33 -4.20
N ALA A 487 9.23 -0.86 -4.47
CA ALA A 487 8.35 -1.08 -5.61
C ALA A 487 7.09 -0.19 -5.55
N SER A 488 6.45 -0.10 -4.37
CA SER A 488 5.29 0.79 -4.16
C SER A 488 5.66 2.28 -4.27
N LEU A 489 6.84 2.68 -3.78
CA LEU A 489 7.32 4.07 -3.90
C LEU A 489 7.71 4.45 -5.34
N ILE A 490 8.23 3.52 -6.14
CA ILE A 490 8.49 3.73 -7.58
C ILE A 490 7.16 4.00 -8.30
N SER A 491 6.11 3.21 -8.01
CA SER A 491 4.76 3.45 -8.55
C SER A 491 4.23 4.83 -8.16
N ALA A 492 4.32 5.18 -6.88
CA ALA A 492 3.89 6.49 -6.37
C ALA A 492 4.67 7.65 -7.02
N THR A 493 5.97 7.48 -7.27
CA THR A 493 6.82 8.48 -7.95
C THR A 493 6.35 8.73 -9.38
N PHE A 494 6.08 7.67 -10.16
CA PHE A 494 5.56 7.84 -11.52
C PHE A 494 4.21 8.56 -11.54
N VAL A 495 3.30 8.18 -10.66
CA VAL A 495 2.00 8.85 -10.51
C VAL A 495 2.18 10.32 -10.12
N GLY A 496 3.09 10.61 -9.18
CA GLY A 496 3.41 11.96 -8.76
C GLY A 496 3.94 12.84 -9.89
N VAL A 497 4.78 12.31 -10.77
CA VAL A 497 5.28 13.02 -11.95
C VAL A 497 4.16 13.32 -12.95
N ILE A 498 3.28 12.35 -13.20
CA ILE A 498 2.20 12.48 -14.19
C ILE A 498 1.12 13.47 -13.74
N LEU A 499 0.84 13.54 -12.43
CA LEU A 499 -0.16 14.44 -11.87
C LEU A 499 0.32 15.90 -11.72
N GLY A 500 1.62 16.16 -11.87
CA GLY A 500 2.23 17.49 -11.79
C GLY A 500 2.82 17.80 -10.44
#